data_AF-A0A7L4MU32-F1
#
_entry.id   AF-A0A7L4MU32-F1
#
_cell.length_a   1.000
_cell.length_b   1.000
_cell.length_c   1.000
_cell.angle_alpha   90.00
_cell.angle_beta   90.00
_cell.angle_gamma   90.00
#
_symmetry.space_group_name_H-M   'P 1'
#
loop_
_entity.id
_entity.type
_entity.pdbx_description
1 polymer ?
#
loop_
_entity_poly.entity_id
_entity_poly.type
_entity_poly.pdbx_seq_one_letter_code
_entity_poly.pdbx_strand_id
1 'polypeptide(L)'
;MAEPELRVNEAFAERYRRYRQREELQRLRDRYGDTGDSGDESSSESSSSGDEVDLDPRLEREFYRTLALLKTRDPRIYRQDTTFYTPQGTPGEEEEEEEPPKPMFLKDYERKVVLEKEG
;
A
#
# COMPACT_ATOMS: atom_id res chain seq x y z
N MET A 1 -27.01 -40.05 33.00
CA MET A 1 -27.82 -39.46 31.90
C MET A 1 -26.84 -39.18 30.76
N ALA A 2 -27.14 -39.65 29.55
CA ALA A 2 -26.31 -39.35 28.38
C ALA A 2 -26.67 -37.95 27.87
N GLU A 3 -25.65 -37.12 27.61
CA GLU A 3 -25.84 -35.77 27.08
C GLU A 3 -26.19 -35.84 25.59
N PRO A 4 -27.09 -34.98 25.08
CA PRO A 4 -27.47 -35.00 23.67
C PRO A 4 -26.32 -34.49 22.79
N GLU A 5 -25.91 -35.31 21.82
CA GLU A 5 -24.95 -34.91 20.79
C GLU A 5 -25.59 -33.90 19.83
N LEU A 6 -25.02 -32.70 19.75
CA LEU A 6 -25.42 -31.69 18.77
C LEU A 6 -24.82 -32.03 17.41
N ARG A 7 -25.67 -32.17 16.39
CA ARG A 7 -25.26 -32.41 15.00
C ARG A 7 -25.63 -31.22 14.13
N VAL A 8 -24.68 -30.73 13.34
CA VAL A 8 -24.89 -29.60 12.43
C VAL A 8 -25.35 -30.13 11.09
N ASN A 9 -26.34 -29.45 10.49
CA ASN A 9 -26.76 -29.74 9.11
C ASN A 9 -25.83 -29.03 8.13
N GLU A 10 -24.91 -29.79 7.53
CA GLU A 10 -23.91 -29.29 6.59
C GLU A 10 -24.54 -28.64 5.36
N ALA A 11 -25.58 -29.26 4.79
CA ALA A 11 -26.28 -28.73 3.62
C ALA A 11 -26.96 -27.38 3.89
N PHE A 12 -27.46 -27.17 5.12
CA PHE A 12 -27.99 -25.88 5.53
C PHE A 12 -26.87 -24.85 5.72
N ALA A 13 -25.75 -25.23 6.35
CA ALA A 13 -24.62 -24.33 6.57
C ALA A 13 -24.04 -23.80 5.25
N GLU A 14 -23.91 -24.66 4.23
CA GLU A 14 -23.44 -24.25 2.90
C GLU A 14 -24.38 -23.22 2.24
N ARG A 15 -25.69 -23.47 2.26
CA ARG A 15 -26.69 -22.54 1.72
C ARG A 15 -26.68 -21.21 2.47
N TYR A 16 -26.56 -21.27 3.80
CA TYR A 16 -26.52 -20.10 4.65
C TYR A 16 -25.28 -19.23 4.37
N ARG A 17 -24.10 -19.86 4.20
CA ARG A 17 -22.87 -19.15 3.82
C ARG A 17 -23.04 -18.40 2.51
N ARG A 18 -23.54 -19.07 1.46
CA ARG A 18 -23.77 -18.44 0.15
C ARG A 18 -24.77 -17.28 0.23
N TYR A 19 -25.85 -17.45 1.00
CA TYR A 19 -26.84 -16.38 1.20
C TYR A 19 -26.21 -15.18 1.90
N ARG A 20 -25.48 -15.39 3.00
CA ARG A 20 -24.82 -14.30 3.74
C ARG A 20 -23.77 -13.57 2.93
N GLN A 21 -22.94 -14.29 2.17
CA GLN A 21 -21.96 -13.68 1.29
C GLN A 21 -22.61 -12.75 0.26
N ARG A 22 -23.73 -13.17 -0.35
CA ARG A 22 -24.46 -12.33 -1.31
C ARG A 22 -25.09 -11.10 -0.67
N GLU A 23 -25.64 -11.25 0.53
CA GLU A 23 -26.21 -10.13 1.30
C GLU A 23 -25.15 -9.09 1.67
N GLU A 24 -23.96 -9.54 2.13
CA GLU A 24 -22.85 -8.65 2.46
C GLU A 24 -22.30 -7.92 1.23
N LEU A 25 -22.13 -8.63 0.12
CA LEU A 25 -21.73 -8.02 -1.16
C LEU A 25 -22.74 -6.98 -1.62
N GLN A 26 -24.05 -7.27 -1.50
CA GLN A 26 -25.08 -6.32 -1.85
C GLN A 26 -25.06 -5.09 -0.93
N ARG A 27 -24.93 -5.29 0.38
CA ARG A 27 -24.78 -4.18 1.35
C ARG A 27 -23.54 -3.33 1.08
N LEU A 28 -22.47 -3.94 0.56
CA LEU A 28 -21.27 -3.21 0.15
C LEU A 28 -21.54 -2.38 -1.11
N ARG A 29 -22.15 -2.97 -2.13
CA ARG A 29 -22.57 -2.27 -3.35
C ARG A 29 -23.51 -1.10 -3.07
N ASP A 30 -24.48 -1.28 -2.17
CA ASP A 30 -25.42 -0.21 -1.78
C ASP A 30 -24.72 0.95 -1.06
N ARG A 31 -23.61 0.68 -0.35
CA ARG A 31 -22.86 1.71 0.41
C ARG A 31 -21.81 2.43 -0.42
N TYR A 32 -21.12 1.72 -1.31
CA TYR A 32 -19.95 2.24 -2.02
C TYR A 32 -20.18 2.40 -3.53
N GLY A 33 -21.33 1.99 -4.04
CA GLY A 33 -21.64 1.98 -5.47
C GLY A 33 -21.13 0.74 -6.19
N ASP A 34 -21.67 0.48 -7.38
CA ASP A 34 -21.20 -0.59 -8.26
C ASP A 34 -19.99 -0.06 -9.07
N THR A 35 -18.80 -0.11 -8.47
CA THR A 35 -17.54 0.09 -9.20
C THR A 35 -17.34 -1.13 -10.08
N GLY A 36 -18.01 -1.13 -11.23
CA GLY A 36 -18.03 -2.26 -12.14
C GLY A 36 -16.62 -2.63 -12.59
N ASP A 37 -16.24 -3.87 -12.32
CA ASP A 37 -15.42 -4.62 -13.25
C ASP A 37 -16.17 -5.92 -13.57
N SER A 38 -16.70 -5.96 -14.78
CA SER A 38 -17.26 -7.15 -15.40
C SER A 38 -16.11 -7.83 -16.11
N GLY A 39 -15.38 -8.71 -15.43
CA GLY A 39 -14.27 -9.44 -16.03
C GLY A 39 -13.62 -10.38 -15.05
N ASP A 40 -13.90 -11.66 -15.25
CA ASP A 40 -13.05 -12.81 -14.93
C ASP A 40 -11.63 -12.48 -14.43
N GLU A 41 -11.29 -12.94 -13.23
CA GLU A 41 -10.16 -13.82 -12.98
C GLU A 41 -10.06 -14.06 -11.46
N SER A 42 -10.00 -15.33 -11.08
CA SER A 42 -9.68 -15.77 -9.73
C SER A 42 -8.20 -15.49 -9.44
N SER A 43 -7.82 -14.22 -9.31
CA SER A 43 -6.56 -13.88 -8.67
C SER A 43 -6.83 -13.79 -7.17
N SER A 44 -6.44 -14.86 -6.48
CA SER A 44 -6.26 -14.86 -5.02
C SER A 44 -5.07 -13.96 -4.66
N GLU A 45 -5.16 -12.68 -4.99
CA GLU A 45 -4.45 -11.63 -4.28
C GLU A 45 -5.28 -11.36 -3.04
N SER A 46 -4.87 -11.95 -1.94
CA SER A 46 -5.25 -11.49 -0.61
C SER A 46 -4.65 -10.09 -0.43
N SER A 47 -5.14 -9.11 -1.18
CA SER A 47 -4.89 -7.72 -0.86
C SER A 47 -5.55 -7.48 0.49
N SER A 48 -4.71 -7.21 1.47
CA SER A 48 -5.10 -6.89 2.85
C SER A 48 -5.84 -5.55 2.83
N SER A 49 -7.06 -5.56 2.28
CA SER A 49 -7.92 -4.40 2.15
C SER A 49 -8.49 -4.09 3.53
N GLY A 50 -7.83 -3.19 4.23
CA GLY A 50 -8.31 -2.71 5.53
C GLY A 50 -7.47 -1.63 6.19
N ASP A 51 -6.22 -1.42 5.78
CA ASP A 51 -5.37 -0.38 6.36
C ASP A 51 -4.21 -0.02 5.40
N GLU A 52 -4.51 0.27 4.13
CA GLU A 52 -3.58 1.04 3.28
C GLU A 52 -3.59 2.48 3.80
N VAL A 53 -2.95 2.68 4.96
CA VAL A 53 -2.61 4.02 5.41
C VAL A 53 -1.51 4.48 4.47
N ASP A 54 -1.76 5.54 3.71
CA ASP A 54 -0.72 6.22 2.94
C ASP A 54 0.33 6.76 3.92
N LEU A 55 1.29 5.92 4.30
CA LEU A 55 2.40 6.31 5.14
C LEU A 55 3.33 7.17 4.30
N ASP A 56 3.79 8.29 4.89
CA ASP A 56 4.80 9.14 4.26
C ASP A 56 6.03 8.28 3.92
N PRO A 57 6.51 8.26 2.66
CA PRO A 57 7.70 7.50 2.25
C PRO A 57 8.93 7.76 3.13
N ARG A 58 9.04 8.97 3.70
CA ARG A 58 10.12 9.33 4.65
C ARG A 58 9.99 8.53 5.95
N LEU A 59 8.78 8.46 6.50
CA LEU A 59 8.48 7.70 7.71
C LEU A 59 8.71 6.20 7.48
N GLU A 60 8.33 5.70 6.31
CA GLU A 60 8.51 4.29 5.95
C GLU A 60 10.01 3.92 5.84
N ARG A 61 10.84 4.78 5.23
CA ARG A 61 12.31 4.61 5.20
C ARG A 61 12.91 4.55 6.60
N GLU A 62 12.51 5.47 7.48
CA GLU A 62 12.96 5.50 8.87
C GLU A 62 12.52 4.23 9.62
N PHE A 63 11.27 3.80 9.44
CA PHE A 63 10.75 2.57 10.02
C PHE A 63 11.59 1.35 9.63
N TYR A 64 11.83 1.11 8.33
CA TYR A 64 12.62 -0.05 7.92
C TYR A 64 14.08 0.02 8.39
N ARG A 65 14.68 1.21 8.46
CA ARG A 65 16.01 1.40 9.04
C ARG A 65 16.05 0.97 10.51
N THR A 66 15.06 1.38 11.31
CA THR A 66 14.98 0.98 12.73
C THR A 66 14.77 -0.53 12.89
N LEU A 67 13.92 -1.11 12.05
CA LEU A 67 13.65 -2.55 12.02
C LEU A 67 14.92 -3.34 11.72
N ALA A 68 15.74 -2.89 10.76
CA ALA A 68 17.01 -3.52 10.43
C ALA A 68 17.98 -3.51 11.64
N LEU A 69 18.11 -2.38 12.33
CA LEU A 69 18.96 -2.26 13.53
C LEU A 69 18.50 -3.19 14.66
N LEU A 70 17.18 -3.34 14.83
CA LEU A 70 16.61 -4.25 15.82
C LEU A 70 16.91 -5.72 15.46
N LYS A 71 16.76 -6.09 14.18
CA LYS A 71 17.07 -7.45 13.69
C LYS A 71 18.54 -7.82 13.85
N THR A 72 19.45 -6.89 13.58
CA THR A 72 20.90 -7.12 13.71
C THR A 72 21.41 -6.98 15.14
N ARG A 73 20.55 -6.58 16.09
CA ARG A 73 20.89 -6.34 17.51
C ARG A 73 22.08 -5.37 17.67
N ASP A 74 22.09 -4.30 16.87
CA ASP A 74 23.16 -3.31 16.94
C ASP A 74 23.15 -2.61 18.33
N PRO A 75 24.27 -2.56 19.08
CA PRO A 75 24.34 -1.93 20.39
C PRO A 75 23.94 -0.44 20.40
N ARG A 76 23.88 0.20 19.23
CA ARG A 76 23.39 1.57 19.07
C ARG A 76 21.94 1.74 19.53
N ILE A 77 21.09 0.72 19.43
CA ILE A 77 19.67 0.83 19.83
C ILE A 77 19.45 1.06 21.32
N TYR A 78 20.45 0.80 22.15
CA TYR A 78 20.38 0.92 23.61
C TYR A 78 21.03 2.20 24.14
N ARG A 79 21.64 3.02 23.27
CA ARG A 79 22.25 4.29 23.64
C ARG A 79 21.16 5.37 23.71
N GLN A 80 21.24 6.24 24.72
CA GLN A 80 20.26 7.32 24.89
C GLN A 80 20.42 8.45 23.85
N ASP A 81 21.57 8.49 23.16
CA ASP A 81 21.94 9.55 22.23
C ASP A 81 21.45 9.31 20.79
N THR A 82 20.68 8.23 20.52
CA THR A 82 20.24 7.91 19.16
C THR A 82 18.81 8.36 18.89
N THR A 83 18.64 9.18 17.85
CA THR A 83 17.33 9.57 17.33
C THR A 83 16.95 8.68 16.14
N PHE A 84 15.79 8.03 16.22
CA PHE A 84 15.31 7.08 15.19
C PHE A 84 14.32 7.68 14.21
N TYR A 85 13.48 8.60 14.71
CA TYR A 85 12.44 9.26 13.94
C TYR A 85 12.70 10.76 13.95
N THR A 86 12.56 11.40 12.80
CA THR A 86 12.57 12.86 12.74
C THR A 86 11.21 13.41 13.17
N PRO A 87 11.14 14.38 14.11
CA PRO A 87 9.86 14.95 14.50
C PRO A 87 9.28 15.74 13.33
N GLN A 88 8.02 15.45 12.97
CA GLN A 88 7.32 16.18 11.91
C GLN A 88 7.31 17.68 12.21
N GLY A 89 8.06 18.46 11.42
CA GLY A 89 8.25 19.90 11.61
C GLY A 89 9.70 20.37 11.62
N THR A 90 10.69 19.48 11.64
CA THR A 90 12.07 19.87 11.31
C THR A 90 12.24 19.93 9.80
N PRO A 91 12.73 21.05 9.21
CA PRO A 91 13.17 21.08 7.82
C PRO A 91 14.50 20.31 7.73
N GLY A 92 14.41 18.98 7.83
CA GLY A 92 15.53 18.07 7.67
C GLY A 92 15.62 17.71 6.20
N GLU A 93 16.70 18.17 5.58
CA GLU A 93 17.26 17.79 4.29
C GLU A 93 16.26 17.05 3.37
N GLU A 94 15.54 17.84 2.59
CA GLU A 94 15.03 17.38 1.31
C GLU A 94 16.25 16.87 0.55
N GLU A 95 16.45 15.55 0.50
CA GLU A 95 17.23 14.95 -0.58
C GLU A 95 16.57 15.51 -1.85
N GLU A 96 17.25 16.44 -2.52
CA GLU A 96 16.82 16.98 -3.81
C GLU A 96 16.64 15.79 -4.75
N GLU A 97 15.41 15.31 -4.87
CA GLU A 97 15.04 14.46 -5.97
C GLU A 97 15.25 15.32 -7.21
N GLU A 98 16.38 15.11 -7.91
CA GLU A 98 16.65 15.76 -9.17
C GLU A 98 15.44 15.53 -10.07
N GLU A 99 14.65 16.58 -10.30
CA GLU A 99 13.48 16.48 -11.16
C GLU A 99 13.94 15.87 -12.49
N PRO A 100 13.31 14.78 -12.96
CA PRO A 100 13.72 14.14 -14.19
C PRO A 100 13.71 15.20 -15.30
N PRO A 101 14.79 15.29 -16.10
CA PRO A 101 14.90 16.33 -17.11
C PRO A 101 13.67 16.26 -18.02
N LYS A 102 13.07 17.44 -18.27
CA LYS A 102 11.85 17.55 -19.05
C LYS A 102 11.99 16.75 -20.35
N PRO A 103 11.01 15.90 -20.69
CA PRO A 103 11.07 15.11 -21.92
C PRO A 103 11.16 16.05 -23.12
N MET A 104 12.20 15.88 -23.94
CA MET A 104 12.44 16.69 -25.14
C MET A 104 11.73 16.04 -26.32
N PHE A 105 10.99 16.85 -27.10
CA PHE A 105 10.41 16.40 -28.36
C PHE A 105 11.35 16.68 -29.54
N LEU A 106 11.14 16.00 -30.67
CA LEU A 106 11.99 16.15 -31.87
C LEU A 106 12.13 17.62 -32.32
N LYS A 107 11.05 18.40 -32.21
CA LYS A 107 11.04 19.85 -32.52
C LYS A 107 11.93 20.68 -31.60
N ASP A 108 12.07 20.27 -30.34
CA ASP A 108 12.91 20.98 -29.37
C ASP A 108 14.39 20.76 -29.67
N TYR A 109 14.75 19.57 -30.17
CA TYR A 109 16.10 19.27 -30.63
C TYR A 109 16.47 20.09 -31.87
N GLU A 110 15.60 20.13 -32.88
CA GLU A 110 15.81 20.95 -34.08
C GLU A 110 16.04 22.42 -33.73
N ARG A 111 15.20 22.99 -32.87
CA ARG A 111 15.35 24.36 -32.38
C ARG A 111 16.66 24.58 -31.61
N LYS A 112 17.03 23.63 -30.75
CA LYS A 112 18.28 23.68 -29.97
C LYS A 112 19.50 23.68 -30.88
N VAL A 113 19.51 22.84 -31.91
CA VAL A 113 20.60 22.78 -32.90
C VAL A 113 20.74 24.11 -33.65
N VAL A 114 19.64 24.72 -34.09
CA VAL A 114 19.67 26.02 -34.79
C VAL A 114 20.20 27.14 -33.89
N LEU A 115 19.81 27.14 -32.60
CA LEU A 115 20.22 28.16 -31.64
C LEU A 115 21.67 28.01 -31.17
N GLU A 116 22.13 26.78 -30.92
CA GLU A 116 23.47 26.54 -30.34
C GLU A 116 24.57 26.46 -31.39
N LYS A 117 24.25 26.05 -32.62
CA LYS A 117 25.27 25.85 -33.66
C LYS A 117 25.35 26.97 -34.69
N GLU A 118 24.70 28.11 -34.45
CA GLU A 118 24.70 29.28 -35.37
C GLU A 118 24.72 28.85 -36.85
N GLY A 119 23.68 28.11 -37.27
CA GLY A 119 23.36 27.75 -38.66
C GLY A 119 24.53 27.64 -39.65
#